data_AF-A0AAW9SDG8-F1
#
_entry.id   AF-A0AAW9SDG8-F1
#
_cell.length_a   1.000
_cell.length_b   1.000
_cell.length_c   1.000
_cell.angle_alpha   90.00
_cell.angle_beta   90.00
_cell.angle_gamma   90.00
#
_symmetry.space_group_name_H-M   'P 1'
#
loop_
_entity.id
_entity.type
_entity.pdbx_description
1 polymer ?
#
loop_
_entity_poly.entity_id
_entity_poly.type
_entity_poly.pdbx_seq_one_letter_code
_entity_poly.pdbx_strand_id
1 'polypeptide(L)' 'MTRTASPTHGTDDSALWHARAAVADVTSHDDATVAAACSVIENNSTDPDERDRARDLRVLIEGETA' A
#
# COMPACT_ATOMS: atom_id res chain seq x y z
N MET A 1 -33.72 -15.76 7.49
CA MET A 1 -32.66 -16.72 7.11
C MET A 1 -32.38 -16.43 5.64
N THR A 2 -31.27 -15.85 5.18
CA THR A 2 -29.89 -15.79 5.67
C THR A 2 -29.30 -14.52 5.04
N ARG A 3 -28.76 -13.59 5.83
CA ARG A 3 -28.10 -12.39 5.32
C ARG A 3 -26.70 -12.82 4.88
N THR A 4 -26.56 -13.19 3.61
CA THR A 4 -25.27 -13.51 3.00
C THR A 4 -24.43 -12.24 3.06
N ALA A 5 -23.46 -12.20 3.98
CA ALA A 5 -22.47 -11.13 4.00
C ALA A 5 -21.74 -11.17 2.67
N SER A 6 -21.87 -10.11 1.86
CA SER A 6 -21.04 -9.90 0.69
C SER A 6 -19.58 -9.96 1.14
N PRO A 7 -18.71 -10.74 0.47
CA PRO A 7 -17.32 -10.80 0.85
C PRO A 7 -16.74 -9.39 0.76
N THR A 8 -16.25 -8.85 1.88
CA THR A 8 -15.49 -7.59 1.96
C THR A 8 -14.15 -7.67 1.19
N HIS A 9 -13.97 -8.67 0.32
CA HIS A 9 -12.81 -8.87 -0.55
C HIS A 9 -12.69 -7.83 -1.67
N GLY A 10 -13.60 -6.84 -1.74
CA GLY A 10 -13.55 -5.79 -2.77
C GLY A 10 -12.79 -4.54 -2.36
N THR A 11 -12.69 -4.23 -1.07
CA THR A 11 -12.18 -2.93 -0.61
C THR A 11 -10.68 -2.97 -0.35
N ASP A 12 -10.18 -4.01 0.33
CA ASP A 12 -8.76 -4.18 0.61
C ASP A 12 -7.93 -4.48 -0.65
N ASP A 13 -8.47 -5.26 -1.59
CA ASP A 13 -7.80 -5.55 -2.86
C ASP A 13 -7.72 -4.29 -3.76
N SER A 14 -8.78 -3.47 -3.76
CA SER A 14 -8.80 -2.18 -4.45
C SER A 14 -7.80 -1.19 -3.83
N ALA A 15 -7.67 -1.19 -2.50
CA ALA A 15 -6.71 -0.34 -1.80
C ALA A 15 -5.25 -0.76 -2.08
N LEU A 16 -4.98 -2.07 -2.09
CA LEU A 16 -3.68 -2.62 -2.48
C LEU A 16 -3.32 -2.28 -3.93
N TRP A 17 -4.27 -2.44 -4.85
CA TRP A 17 -4.05 -2.09 -6.26
C TRP A 17 -3.70 -0.62 -6.42
N HIS A 18 -4.44 0.28 -5.76
CA HIS A 18 -4.17 1.72 -5.82
C HIS A 18 -2.84 2.08 -5.16
N ALA A 19 -2.49 1.43 -4.05
CA ALA A 19 -1.20 1.63 -3.38
C ALA A 19 -0.03 1.20 -4.26
N ARG A 20 -0.15 0.04 -4.93
CA ARG A 20 0.84 -0.45 -5.90
C ARG A 20 1.01 0.52 -7.07
N ALA A 21 -0.10 1.06 -7.59
CA ALA A 21 -0.06 2.04 -8.66
C ALA A 21 0.66 3.34 -8.23
N ALA A 22 0.39 3.83 -7.01
CA ALA A 22 1.06 5.00 -6.46
C ALA A 22 2.57 4.79 -6.27
N VAL A 23 2.98 3.60 -5.79
CA VAL A 23 4.40 3.24 -5.65
C VAL A 23 5.10 3.08 -7.00
N ALA A 24 4.42 2.48 -7.99
CA ALA A 24 4.97 2.33 -9.34
C ALA A 24 5.15 3.68 -10.06
N ASP A 25 4.30 4.65 -9.74
CA ASP A 25 4.30 5.99 -10.33
C ASP A 25 4.79 7.04 -9.31
N VAL A 26 5.86 6.71 -8.59
CA VAL A 26 6.47 7.55 -7.53
C VAL A 26 6.80 8.97 -7.99
N THR A 27 7.14 9.16 -9.27
CA THR A 27 7.49 10.47 -9.83
C THR A 27 6.29 11.41 -10.01
N SER A 28 5.07 10.88 -9.99
CA SER A 28 3.84 11.66 -10.16
C SER A 28 3.13 11.93 -8.84
N HIS A 29 3.64 11.39 -7.72
CA HIS A 29 3.04 11.52 -6.40
C HIS A 29 4.04 12.13 -5.43
N ASP A 30 3.56 12.94 -4.49
CA ASP A 30 4.40 13.45 -3.41
C ASP A 30 4.84 12.31 -2.47
N ASP A 31 5.99 12.52 -1.83
CA ASP A 31 6.60 11.61 -0.84
C ASP A 31 5.62 11.11 0.22
N ALA A 32 4.74 12.00 0.72
CA ALA A 32 3.72 11.65 1.70
C ALA A 32 2.68 10.64 1.16
N THR A 33 2.31 10.76 -0.12
CA THR A 33 1.36 9.84 -0.78
C THR A 33 2.00 8.47 -1.00
N VAL A 34 3.26 8.45 -1.41
CA VAL A 34 4.02 7.21 -1.63
C VAL A 34 4.26 6.50 -0.30
N ALA A 35 4.62 7.23 0.76
CA ALA A 35 4.79 6.67 2.10
C ALA A 35 3.48 6.06 2.65
N ALA A 36 2.34 6.72 2.43
CA ALA A 36 1.03 6.19 2.79
C ALA A 36 0.69 4.92 2.01
N ALA A 37 0.99 4.88 0.71
CA ALA A 37 0.80 3.70 -0.12
C ALA A 37 1.68 2.52 0.35
N CYS A 38 2.94 2.77 0.68
CA CYS A 38 3.83 1.76 1.27
C CYS A 38 3.22 1.16 2.55
N SER A 39 2.69 2.00 3.44
CA SER A 39 2.04 1.53 4.68
C SER A 39 0.81 0.64 4.39
N VAL A 40 0.03 0.95 3.35
CA VAL A 40 -1.10 0.09 2.94
C VAL A 40 -0.59 -1.27 2.46
N ILE A 41 0.48 -1.31 1.65
CA ILE A 41 1.08 -2.55 1.16
C ILE A 41 1.65 -3.38 2.33
N GLU A 42 2.36 -2.75 3.26
CA GLU A 42 2.93 -3.40 4.45
C GLU A 42 1.89 -4.10 5.33
N ASN A 43 0.69 -3.51 5.43
CA ASN A 43 -0.38 -4.01 6.30
C ASN A 43 -1.30 -5.03 5.62
N ASN A 44 -1.48 -4.92 4.29
CA ASN A 44 -2.49 -5.68 3.58
C ASN A 44 -1.91 -6.72 2.62
N SER A 45 -0.67 -6.57 2.15
CA SER A 45 -0.07 -7.56 1.25
C SER A 45 0.18 -8.88 1.97
N THR A 46 -0.09 -9.97 1.28
CA THR A 46 0.23 -11.33 1.71
C THR A 46 1.65 -11.76 1.28
N ASP A 47 2.30 -10.98 0.43
CA ASP A 47 3.65 -11.25 -0.07
C ASP A 47 4.71 -10.62 0.85
N PRO A 48 5.57 -11.41 1.51
CA PRO A 48 6.54 -10.87 2.47
C PRO A 48 7.61 -10.00 1.80
N ASP A 49 8.05 -10.35 0.59
CA ASP A 49 9.04 -9.58 -0.17
C ASP A 49 8.49 -8.21 -0.59
N GLU A 50 7.22 -8.13 -0.99
CA GLU A 50 6.54 -6.87 -1.30
C GLU A 50 6.45 -5.96 -0.06
N ARG A 51 6.14 -6.54 1.11
CA ARG A 51 6.08 -5.79 2.38
C ARG A 51 7.45 -5.23 2.77
N ASP A 52 8.52 -6.02 2.66
CA ASP A 52 9.87 -5.55 2.98
C ASP A 52 10.31 -4.43 2.01
N ARG A 53 10.01 -4.55 0.71
CA ARG A 53 10.30 -3.48 -0.26
C ARG A 53 9.50 -2.20 0.03
N ALA A 54 8.22 -2.32 0.35
CA ALA A 54 7.39 -1.18 0.71
C ALA A 54 7.91 -0.48 1.98
N ARG A 55 8.32 -1.26 2.99
CA ARG A 55 8.93 -0.75 4.22
C ARG A 55 10.26 -0.03 3.95
N ASP A 56 11.14 -0.61 3.15
CA ASP A 56 12.43 -0.01 2.79
C ASP A 56 12.25 1.33 2.07
N LEU A 57 11.34 1.36 1.09
CA LEU A 57 10.98 2.58 0.37
C LEU A 57 10.39 3.65 1.30
N ARG A 58 9.52 3.25 2.24
CA ARG A 58 8.96 4.18 3.23
C ARG A 58 10.04 4.80 4.12
N VAL A 59 10.97 3.98 4.61
CA VAL A 59 12.11 4.43 5.43
C VAL A 59 13.04 5.37 4.65
N LEU A 60 13.26 5.11 3.36
CA LEU A 60 14.06 5.99 2.49
C LEU A 60 13.43 7.37 2.37
N ILE A 61 12.13 7.42 2.06
CA ILE A 61 11.35 8.66 1.93
C ILE A 61 11.30 9.42 3.26
N GLU A 62 10.94 8.75 4.36
CA GLU A 62 10.88 9.38 5.70
C GLU A 62 12.27 9.85 6.17
N GLY A 63 13.35 9.15 5.78
CA GLY A 63 14.73 9.51 6.09
C GLY A 63 15.31 10.66 5.25
N GLU A 64 14.86 10.83 4.00
CA GLU A 64 15.24 11.96 3.14
C GLU A 64 14.58 13.28 3.57
N THR A 65 13.45 13.21 4.28
CA THR A 65 12.74 14.39 4.81
C THR A 65 13.33 14.97 6.11
N ALA A 66 14.43 14.41 6.63
CA ALA A 66 15.01 14.75 7.94
C ALA A 66 16.16 15.78 7.90
#